data_AF-A0A969TQW3-F1
#
_entry.id   AF-A0A969TQW3-F1
#
_cell.length_a   1.000
_cell.length_b   1.000
_cell.length_c   1.000
_cell.angle_alpha   90.00
_cell.angle_beta   90.00
_cell.angle_gamma   90.00
#
_symmetry.space_group_name_H-M   'P 1'
#
loop_
_entity.id
_entity.type
_entity.pdbx_description
1 polymer ?
#
loop_
_entity_poly.entity_id
_entity_poly.type
_entity_poly.pdbx_seq_one_letter_code
_entity_poly.pdbx_strand_id
1 'polypeptide(L)'
;MNSTEVFDRLTRAGVKLWTENDRLYYRAPKESWNSELHAALVEHKTAILELVRQRDRDSLKNKLPKIIPNPSDRYQPFPLNDLQQAYWLGRNSGFDLGNVSSYYYVEMEGVNVDLERLTKAFNRLIERHDLLRTKILPTGQQQIQPFLPDYEIPVSDLRGQNPATVEETLIALRSRLSQQVLPLDRCPLIDLRASLLDANKTRIHLGFDNLILDALSSQLFLKEWFHLYNHPDSELVPLEISFRDYLLKELQLRTSDLYKRSKDYWFERLSTLPPAPELPLVTNLATVGKPHFVRRQACLDRQTWQKLKSKAAKVGLTPSGLVCAAFSEILVFWSKKRQFSLVLTVFDRLQIHPQINDILGDFTKTILLGIDNSESTFLERAKALQRRLWESLEHSHVSGVEILRELSRQKGLVAEAAMPIVFTSNLVNNGANDPLGDSHTSCEFPLEEIYGISQTPQVLLDYQVSEKKGALVFNWDSVDRVFPEGMLDQMFQAHCHHLERLADDDEAWQEKTPPLMPAIQLAQRIAINATDVTIPKDLLHALFWKQVRQNPQQIAVIAPAWQLTYAQLGDRVSRLADLLQQRGASPNRLIAVMMEKDGNR
;
A
#
# COMPACT_ATOMS: atom_id res chain seq x y z
N MET A 1 22.29 23.33 28.50
CA MET A 1 23.13 22.34 27.81
C MET A 1 22.25 21.69 26.75
N ASN A 2 22.73 21.48 25.53
CA ASN A 2 21.92 20.73 24.55
C ASN A 2 22.06 19.21 24.79
N SER A 3 21.15 18.40 24.24
CA SER A 3 21.12 16.95 24.48
C SER A 3 22.40 16.23 24.03
N THR A 4 23.08 16.74 23.00
CA THR A 4 24.35 16.19 22.47
C THR A 4 25.52 16.44 23.42
N GLU A 5 25.61 17.65 23.99
CA GLU A 5 26.61 17.98 25.01
C GLU A 5 26.45 17.14 26.27
N VAL A 6 25.21 16.89 26.71
CA VAL A 6 24.91 16.02 27.85
C VAL A 6 25.31 14.58 27.54
N PHE A 7 25.01 14.08 26.34
CA PHE A 7 25.39 12.75 25.89
C PHE A 7 26.93 12.55 25.87
N ASP A 8 27.66 13.53 25.34
CA ASP A 8 29.12 13.52 25.32
C ASP A 8 29.72 13.57 26.73
N ARG A 9 29.14 14.39 27.62
CA ARG A 9 29.58 14.50 29.01
C ARG A 9 29.35 13.19 29.78
N LEU A 10 28.22 12.54 29.58
CA LEU A 10 27.93 11.20 30.13
C LEU A 10 28.93 10.16 29.61
N THR A 11 29.22 10.18 28.31
CA THR A 11 30.17 9.26 27.67
C THR A 11 31.60 9.47 28.20
N ARG A 12 32.07 10.72 28.32
CA ARG A 12 33.38 11.07 28.90
C ARG A 12 33.48 10.72 30.39
N ALA A 13 32.37 10.79 31.11
CA ALA A 13 32.27 10.33 32.50
C ALA A 13 32.26 8.79 32.62
N GLY A 14 32.36 8.05 31.52
CA GLY A 14 32.39 6.59 31.51
C GLY A 14 31.02 5.94 31.74
N VAL A 15 29.93 6.69 31.61
CA VAL A 15 28.56 6.17 31.74
C VAL A 15 28.21 5.38 30.49
N LYS A 16 27.96 4.08 30.64
CA LYS A 16 27.46 3.23 29.56
C LYS A 16 25.95 3.38 29.46
N LEU A 17 25.46 3.76 28.28
CA LEU A 17 24.03 3.94 27.97
C LEU A 17 23.60 2.88 26.95
N TRP A 18 22.44 2.25 27.14
CA TRP A 18 21.83 1.33 26.17
C TRP A 18 20.30 1.41 26.25
N THR A 19 19.62 0.90 25.23
CA THR A 19 18.15 0.85 25.18
C THR A 19 17.64 -0.59 25.23
N GLU A 20 16.58 -0.82 25.98
CA GLU A 20 15.85 -2.09 26.03
C GLU A 20 14.36 -1.78 26.29
N ASN A 21 13.43 -2.35 25.51
CA ASN A 21 11.98 -2.13 25.65
C ASN A 21 11.57 -0.65 25.80
N ASP A 22 12.08 0.23 24.93
CA ASP A 22 11.84 1.68 24.94
C ASP A 22 12.23 2.43 26.21
N ARG A 23 13.08 1.81 27.03
CA ARG A 23 13.66 2.43 28.21
C ARG A 23 15.15 2.64 28.02
N LEU A 24 15.59 3.82 28.46
CA LEU A 24 17.00 4.16 28.54
C LEU A 24 17.57 3.55 29.83
N TYR A 25 18.52 2.65 29.66
CA TYR A 25 19.28 2.07 30.75
C TYR A 25 20.68 2.67 30.78
N TYR A 26 21.26 2.73 31.97
CA TYR A 26 22.61 3.25 32.15
C TYR A 26 23.38 2.48 33.22
N ARG A 27 24.71 2.47 33.09
CA ARG A 27 25.65 1.96 34.08
C ARG A 27 26.77 2.98 34.22
N ALA A 28 26.84 3.61 35.39
CA ALA A 28 27.82 4.65 35.68
C ALA A 28 28.91 4.16 36.66
N PRO A 29 30.18 4.56 36.49
CA PRO A 29 31.21 4.40 37.51
C PRO A 29 30.87 5.20 38.77
N LYS A 30 31.12 4.64 39.97
CA LYS A 30 30.78 5.28 41.25
C LYS A 30 31.46 6.64 41.44
N GLU A 31 32.65 6.82 40.91
CA GLU A 31 33.48 8.01 41.10
C GLU A 31 33.08 9.18 40.18
N SER A 32 32.35 8.90 39.10
CA SER A 32 31.96 9.89 38.08
C SER A 32 30.46 10.19 38.04
N TRP A 33 29.64 9.46 38.80
CA TRP A 33 28.20 9.69 38.89
C TRP A 33 27.84 10.68 40.00
N ASN A 34 27.15 11.77 39.66
CA ASN A 34 26.71 12.79 40.61
C ASN A 34 25.27 13.27 40.31
N SER A 35 24.69 14.05 41.23
CA SER A 35 23.32 14.56 41.13
C SER A 35 23.09 15.45 39.91
N GLU A 36 24.11 16.19 39.46
CA GLU A 36 24.06 17.04 38.27
C GLU A 36 23.92 16.23 36.98
N LEU A 37 24.71 15.15 36.81
CA LEU A 37 24.62 14.26 35.66
C LEU A 37 23.31 13.46 35.63
N HIS A 38 22.81 13.06 36.80
CA HIS A 38 21.50 12.40 36.89
C HIS A 38 20.38 13.36 36.47
N ALA A 39 20.38 14.60 36.96
CA ALA A 39 19.38 15.61 36.57
C ALA A 39 19.40 15.89 35.06
N ALA A 40 20.59 16.07 34.48
CA ALA A 40 20.74 16.29 33.04
C ALA A 40 20.29 15.08 32.19
N LEU A 41 20.55 13.84 32.64
CA LEU A 41 20.06 12.64 31.97
C LEU A 41 18.53 12.54 31.99
N VAL A 42 17.89 12.92 33.09
CA VAL A 42 16.42 12.90 33.24
C VAL A 42 15.77 13.99 32.39
N GLU A 43 16.32 15.21 32.41
CA GLU A 43 15.82 16.36 31.64
C GLU A 43 15.87 16.10 30.13
N HIS A 44 16.95 15.47 29.63
CA HIS A 44 17.13 15.20 28.21
C HIS A 44 16.84 13.74 27.81
N LYS A 45 16.13 12.98 28.65
CA LYS A 45 15.95 11.52 28.51
C LYS A 45 15.49 11.09 27.11
N THR A 46 14.48 11.75 26.56
CA THR A 46 13.91 11.40 25.25
C THR A 46 14.91 11.63 24.12
N ALA A 47 15.60 12.77 24.13
CA ALA A 47 16.62 13.10 23.14
C ALA A 47 17.87 12.21 23.27
N ILE A 48 18.28 11.88 24.50
CA ILE A 48 19.40 10.95 24.74
C ILE A 48 19.03 9.53 24.29
N LEU A 49 17.79 9.09 24.51
CA LEU A 49 17.31 7.81 24.01
C LEU A 49 17.37 7.75 22.47
N GLU A 50 17.01 8.83 21.77
CA GLU A 50 17.18 8.93 20.32
C GLU A 50 18.65 8.92 19.90
N LEU A 51 19.52 9.63 20.61
CA LEU A 51 20.97 9.64 20.34
C LEU A 51 21.62 8.27 20.58
N VAL A 52 21.20 7.52 21.61
CA VAL A 52 21.65 6.15 21.85
C VAL A 52 21.17 5.23 20.73
N ARG A 53 19.89 5.34 20.30
CA ARG A 53 19.38 4.61 19.14
C ARG A 53 20.13 4.96 17.86
N GLN A 54 20.49 6.23 17.67
CA GLN A 54 21.25 6.67 16.51
C GLN A 54 22.69 6.12 16.55
N ARG A 55 23.37 6.18 17.70
CA ARG A 55 24.68 5.57 17.90
C ARG A 55 24.65 4.06 17.70
N ASP A 56 23.63 3.38 18.20
CA ASP A 56 23.50 1.93 18.04
C ASP A 56 23.20 1.59 16.56
N ARG A 57 22.37 2.38 15.87
CA ARG A 57 22.20 2.31 14.40
C ARG A 57 23.52 2.54 13.65
N ASP A 58 24.33 3.50 14.05
CA ASP A 58 25.62 3.81 13.41
C ASP A 58 26.71 2.78 13.77
N SER A 59 26.67 2.19 14.96
CA SER A 59 27.51 1.05 15.36
C SER A 59 27.15 -0.20 14.55
N LEU A 60 25.86 -0.39 14.22
CA LEU A 60 25.40 -1.44 13.32
C LEU A 60 25.84 -1.19 11.87
N LYS A 61 25.85 0.07 11.38
CA LYS A 61 26.44 0.42 10.07
C LYS A 61 27.92 0.05 9.96
N ASN A 62 28.70 0.26 11.02
CA ASN A 62 30.11 -0.13 11.06
C ASN A 62 30.35 -1.66 11.10
N LYS A 63 29.29 -2.47 11.27
CA LYS A 63 29.33 -3.94 11.20
C LYS A 63 28.80 -4.51 9.88
N LEU A 64 28.34 -3.67 8.96
CA LEU A 64 27.84 -4.15 7.68
C LEU A 64 28.98 -4.69 6.81
N PRO A 65 28.74 -5.80 6.09
CA PRO A 65 29.75 -6.43 5.26
C PRO A 65 30.02 -5.53 4.04
N LYS A 66 31.27 -5.07 3.85
CA LYS A 66 31.66 -4.27 2.68
C LYS A 66 31.74 -5.13 1.42
N ILE A 67 31.32 -4.59 0.28
CA ILE A 67 31.48 -5.26 -1.02
C ILE A 67 32.94 -5.13 -1.48
N ILE A 68 33.51 -6.23 -1.94
CA ILE A 68 34.77 -6.25 -2.68
C ILE A 68 34.41 -6.65 -4.11
N PRO A 69 34.68 -5.82 -5.13
CA PRO A 69 34.42 -6.16 -6.52
C PRO A 69 34.97 -7.53 -6.92
N ASN A 70 34.16 -8.35 -7.57
CA ASN A 70 34.57 -9.66 -8.10
C ASN A 70 34.30 -9.75 -9.61
N PRO A 71 35.13 -9.08 -10.44
CA PRO A 71 34.91 -9.03 -11.88
C PRO A 71 35.04 -10.40 -12.56
N SER A 72 35.81 -11.34 -12.00
CA SER A 72 35.96 -12.69 -12.55
C SER A 72 34.66 -13.49 -12.57
N ASP A 73 33.78 -13.27 -11.58
CA ASP A 73 32.50 -13.98 -11.46
C ASP A 73 31.31 -13.15 -11.94
N ARG A 74 31.54 -11.99 -12.59
CA ARG A 74 30.51 -11.04 -13.01
C ARG A 74 29.36 -11.70 -13.79
N TYR A 75 29.67 -12.67 -14.65
CA TYR A 75 28.70 -13.34 -15.52
C TYR A 75 28.17 -14.68 -14.97
N GLN A 76 28.58 -15.06 -13.76
CA GLN A 76 28.09 -16.27 -13.12
C GLN A 76 26.64 -16.10 -12.64
N PRO A 77 25.80 -17.13 -12.78
CA PRO A 77 24.44 -17.09 -12.25
C PRO A 77 24.39 -16.74 -10.76
N PHE A 78 23.39 -15.96 -10.36
CA PHE A 78 23.18 -15.53 -8.99
C PHE A 78 21.68 -15.57 -8.63
N PRO A 79 21.31 -15.70 -7.35
CA PRO A 79 19.90 -15.91 -6.97
C PRO A 79 19.03 -14.67 -7.22
N LEU A 80 17.72 -14.86 -7.21
CA LEU A 80 16.74 -13.79 -7.03
C LEU A 80 16.61 -13.43 -5.54
N ASN A 81 16.40 -12.16 -5.21
CA ASN A 81 15.99 -11.75 -3.86
C ASN A 81 14.54 -12.22 -3.56
N ASP A 82 14.07 -12.10 -2.31
CA ASP A 82 12.73 -12.59 -1.93
C ASP A 82 11.60 -11.97 -2.76
N LEU A 83 11.69 -10.67 -3.06
CA LEU A 83 10.65 -9.94 -3.78
C LEU A 83 10.67 -10.29 -5.27
N GLN A 84 11.85 -10.35 -5.88
CA GLN A 84 12.06 -10.84 -7.24
C GLN A 84 11.55 -12.29 -7.39
N GLN A 85 11.72 -13.15 -6.39
CA GLN A 85 11.13 -14.50 -6.40
C GLN A 85 9.60 -14.45 -6.39
N ALA A 86 8.98 -13.56 -5.61
CA ALA A 86 7.53 -13.37 -5.63
C ALA A 86 7.03 -12.89 -7.00
N TYR A 87 7.72 -11.92 -7.62
CA TYR A 87 7.40 -11.46 -8.98
C TYR A 87 7.55 -12.58 -10.01
N TRP A 88 8.60 -13.40 -9.89
CA TRP A 88 8.84 -14.53 -10.78
C TRP A 88 7.74 -15.59 -10.68
N LEU A 89 7.35 -15.96 -9.45
CA LEU A 89 6.26 -16.93 -9.21
C LEU A 89 4.89 -16.39 -9.61
N GLY A 90 4.63 -15.10 -9.39
CA GLY A 90 3.36 -14.44 -9.71
C GLY A 90 3.01 -14.41 -11.20
N ARG A 91 3.98 -14.66 -12.08
CA ARG A 91 3.74 -14.86 -13.52
C ARG A 91 2.98 -16.14 -13.83
N ASN A 92 2.88 -17.06 -12.88
CA ASN A 92 2.18 -18.31 -13.07
C ASN A 92 0.67 -18.16 -12.81
N SER A 93 -0.14 -18.86 -13.60
CA SER A 93 -1.61 -18.79 -13.52
C SER A 93 -2.21 -19.50 -12.31
N GLY A 94 -1.41 -20.30 -11.60
CA GLY A 94 -1.83 -21.01 -10.39
C GLY A 94 -1.94 -20.14 -9.13
N PHE A 95 -1.64 -18.84 -9.21
CA PHE A 95 -1.76 -17.89 -8.10
C PHE A 95 -2.93 -16.92 -8.30
N ASP A 96 -3.60 -16.55 -7.21
CA ASP A 96 -4.59 -15.47 -7.22
C ASP A 96 -3.99 -14.20 -7.78
N LEU A 97 -4.69 -13.54 -8.72
CA LEU A 97 -4.17 -12.33 -9.40
C LEU A 97 -2.78 -12.55 -10.03
N GLY A 98 -2.47 -13.80 -10.41
CA GLY A 98 -1.27 -14.17 -11.14
C GLY A 98 -1.40 -13.94 -12.65
N ASN A 99 -0.57 -14.63 -13.44
CA ASN A 99 -0.54 -14.51 -14.91
C ASN A 99 -0.27 -13.08 -15.43
N VAL A 100 0.42 -12.28 -14.62
CA VAL A 100 0.95 -10.95 -14.96
C VAL A 100 2.38 -10.84 -14.46
N SER A 101 3.16 -9.90 -15.00
CA SER A 101 4.47 -9.52 -14.47
C SER A 101 4.34 -8.36 -13.49
N SER A 102 5.33 -8.23 -12.59
CA SER A 102 5.53 -6.96 -11.89
C SER A 102 6.13 -5.97 -12.88
N TYR A 103 5.30 -5.11 -13.46
CA TYR A 103 5.62 -4.35 -14.66
C TYR A 103 5.14 -2.92 -14.53
N TYR A 104 6.00 -1.98 -14.89
CA TYR A 104 5.66 -0.56 -14.95
C TYR A 104 5.66 -0.08 -16.39
N TYR A 105 4.62 0.65 -16.76
CA TYR A 105 4.46 1.25 -18.08
C TYR A 105 4.23 2.76 -17.93
N VAL A 106 4.91 3.55 -18.75
CA VAL A 106 4.82 5.01 -18.76
C VAL A 106 4.81 5.53 -20.20
N GLU A 107 4.02 6.58 -20.42
CA GLU A 107 4.03 7.37 -21.65
C GLU A 107 4.53 8.77 -21.34
N MET A 108 5.49 9.23 -22.14
CA MET A 108 6.03 10.57 -22.02
C MET A 108 6.02 11.28 -23.38
N GLU A 109 5.65 12.55 -23.41
CA GLU A 109 5.61 13.35 -24.64
C GLU A 109 6.60 14.50 -24.63
N GLY A 110 7.25 14.72 -25.77
CA GLY A 110 8.08 15.89 -26.00
C GLY A 110 7.91 16.43 -27.41
N VAL A 111 8.48 17.62 -27.66
CA VAL A 111 8.49 18.28 -28.96
C VAL A 111 9.92 18.30 -29.50
N ASN A 112 10.08 18.01 -30.81
CA ASN A 112 11.39 17.96 -31.49
C ASN A 112 12.37 16.94 -30.85
N VAL A 113 11.87 15.77 -30.46
CA VAL A 113 12.68 14.72 -29.84
C VAL A 113 13.58 14.06 -30.89
N ASP A 114 14.89 14.21 -30.75
CA ASP A 114 15.89 13.47 -31.52
C ASP A 114 15.94 11.99 -31.10
N LEU A 115 15.26 11.11 -31.84
CA LEU A 115 15.21 9.68 -31.55
C LEU A 115 16.55 8.96 -31.72
N GLU A 116 17.41 9.40 -32.64
CA GLU A 116 18.71 8.76 -32.84
C GLU A 116 19.60 8.99 -31.62
N ARG A 117 19.64 10.23 -31.13
CA ARG A 117 20.36 10.60 -29.92
C ARG A 117 19.80 9.91 -28.68
N LEU A 118 18.47 9.79 -28.59
CA LEU A 118 17.81 9.06 -27.51
C LEU A 118 18.16 7.57 -27.51
N THR A 119 18.21 6.96 -28.70
CA THR A 119 18.61 5.56 -28.91
C THR A 119 20.07 5.33 -28.53
N LYS A 120 20.98 6.21 -28.97
CA LYS A 120 22.41 6.15 -28.59
C LYS A 120 22.59 6.26 -27.08
N ALA A 121 21.88 7.18 -26.42
CA ALA A 121 21.92 7.33 -24.97
C ALA A 121 21.44 6.05 -24.26
N PHE A 122 20.41 5.39 -24.76
CA PHE A 122 19.91 4.13 -24.18
C PHE A 122 20.92 2.99 -24.31
N ASN A 123 21.55 2.83 -25.48
CA ASN A 123 22.57 1.80 -25.69
C ASN A 123 23.78 1.98 -24.77
N ARG A 124 24.20 3.23 -24.52
CA ARG A 124 25.25 3.53 -23.52
C ARG A 124 24.86 3.13 -22.10
N LEU A 125 23.57 3.22 -21.74
CA LEU A 125 23.09 2.70 -20.45
C LEU A 125 23.11 1.18 -20.41
N ILE A 126 22.73 0.50 -21.50
CA ILE A 126 22.81 -0.97 -21.59
C ILE A 126 24.25 -1.45 -21.37
N GLU A 127 25.23 -0.77 -21.96
CA GLU A 127 26.65 -1.06 -21.77
C GLU A 127 27.10 -0.83 -20.32
N ARG A 128 26.69 0.30 -19.74
CA ARG A 128 27.05 0.72 -18.38
C ARG A 128 26.47 -0.20 -17.30
N HIS A 129 25.19 -0.54 -17.40
CA HIS A 129 24.43 -1.19 -16.33
C HIS A 129 24.19 -2.67 -16.60
N ASP A 130 24.82 -3.53 -15.80
CA ASP A 130 24.72 -4.98 -15.90
C ASP A 130 23.28 -5.51 -15.84
N LEU A 131 22.40 -4.83 -15.09
CA LEU A 131 21.01 -5.24 -14.90
C LEU A 131 20.16 -5.08 -16.16
N LEU A 132 20.51 -4.15 -17.04
CA LEU A 132 19.88 -4.04 -18.35
C LEU A 132 20.28 -5.21 -19.28
N ARG A 133 21.38 -5.90 -18.97
CA ARG A 133 21.86 -7.09 -19.69
C ARG A 133 21.56 -8.40 -18.95
N THR A 134 20.70 -8.36 -17.94
CA THR A 134 20.40 -9.54 -17.11
C THR A 134 19.14 -10.26 -17.60
N LYS A 135 19.25 -11.58 -17.75
CA LYS A 135 18.11 -12.48 -17.98
C LYS A 135 17.82 -13.32 -16.74
N ILE A 136 16.62 -13.87 -16.64
CA ILE A 136 16.23 -14.81 -15.58
C ILE A 136 16.16 -16.22 -16.16
N LEU A 137 16.94 -17.12 -15.58
CA LEU A 137 17.01 -18.52 -15.95
C LEU A 137 15.78 -19.30 -15.44
N PRO A 138 15.40 -20.42 -16.09
CA PRO A 138 14.31 -21.27 -15.61
C PRO A 138 14.49 -21.80 -14.18
N THR A 139 15.72 -21.82 -13.68
CA THR A 139 16.07 -22.19 -12.30
C THR A 139 15.72 -21.13 -11.25
N GLY A 140 15.20 -19.95 -11.66
CA GLY A 140 14.97 -18.83 -10.74
C GLY A 140 16.26 -18.11 -10.33
N GLN A 141 17.27 -18.14 -11.20
CA GLN A 141 18.53 -17.41 -11.05
C GLN A 141 18.63 -16.31 -12.11
N GLN A 142 19.39 -15.27 -11.82
CA GLN A 142 19.72 -14.17 -12.71
C GLN A 142 21.09 -14.40 -13.35
N GLN A 143 21.26 -13.96 -14.59
CA GLN A 143 22.55 -14.04 -15.28
C GLN A 143 22.79 -12.83 -16.18
N ILE A 144 23.89 -12.12 -15.94
CA ILE A 144 24.34 -10.98 -16.75
C ILE A 144 24.93 -11.49 -18.08
N GLN A 145 24.49 -10.91 -19.20
CA GLN A 145 25.08 -11.18 -20.52
C GLN A 145 26.29 -10.25 -20.76
N PRO A 146 27.41 -10.77 -21.30
CA PRO A 146 28.61 -9.97 -21.54
C PRO A 146 28.41 -8.82 -22.54
N PHE A 147 27.51 -9.00 -23.49
CA PHE A 147 27.23 -8.06 -24.57
C PHE A 147 25.78 -8.25 -25.03
N LEU A 148 25.16 -7.16 -25.50
CA LEU A 148 23.92 -7.18 -26.25
C LEU A 148 24.09 -6.42 -27.56
N PRO A 149 23.43 -6.84 -28.64
CA PRO A 149 23.34 -6.00 -29.84
C PRO A 149 22.68 -4.66 -29.51
N ASP A 150 23.01 -3.64 -30.29
CA ASP A 150 22.39 -2.32 -30.14
C ASP A 150 20.87 -2.42 -30.23
N TYR A 151 20.21 -1.78 -29.28
CA TYR A 151 18.77 -1.63 -29.26
C TYR A 151 18.36 -0.53 -30.23
N GLU A 152 17.42 -0.84 -31.11
CA GLU A 152 16.76 0.14 -31.98
C GLU A 152 15.35 0.40 -31.46
N ILE A 153 15.01 1.68 -31.24
CA ILE A 153 13.66 2.07 -30.80
C ILE A 153 12.69 1.91 -31.98
N PRO A 154 11.70 1.00 -31.92
CA PRO A 154 10.71 0.88 -33.00
C PRO A 154 9.86 2.15 -33.08
N VAL A 155 9.71 2.68 -34.29
CA VAL A 155 8.98 3.93 -34.55
C VAL A 155 7.68 3.65 -35.30
N SER A 156 6.58 4.21 -34.82
CA SER A 156 5.30 4.29 -35.54
C SER A 156 5.07 5.74 -35.98
N ASP A 157 4.95 5.97 -37.29
CA ASP A 157 4.66 7.30 -37.83
C ASP A 157 3.15 7.51 -37.98
N LEU A 158 2.59 8.35 -37.11
CA LEU A 158 1.16 8.67 -37.09
C LEU A 158 0.86 10.09 -37.60
N ARG A 159 1.87 10.79 -38.15
CA ARG A 159 1.72 12.15 -38.69
C ARG A 159 0.78 12.18 -39.89
N GLY A 160 0.01 13.25 -40.02
CA GLY A 160 -0.93 13.48 -41.12
C GLY A 160 -2.14 12.54 -41.14
N GLN A 161 -2.32 11.68 -40.13
CA GLN A 161 -3.50 10.84 -39.98
C GLN A 161 -4.65 11.60 -39.32
N ASN A 162 -5.88 11.07 -39.43
CA ASN A 162 -7.04 11.64 -38.74
C ASN A 162 -6.83 11.58 -37.20
N PRO A 163 -7.05 12.68 -36.45
CA PRO A 163 -6.89 12.70 -34.99
C PRO A 163 -7.61 11.57 -34.24
N ALA A 164 -8.82 11.17 -34.66
CA ALA A 164 -9.54 10.06 -34.03
C ALA A 164 -8.82 8.72 -34.23
N THR A 165 -8.29 8.49 -35.43
CA THR A 165 -7.49 7.28 -35.74
C THR A 165 -6.16 7.26 -34.97
N VAL A 166 -5.52 8.42 -34.81
CA VAL A 166 -4.31 8.54 -33.98
C VAL A 166 -4.62 8.17 -32.53
N GLU A 167 -5.69 8.74 -31.96
CA GLU A 167 -6.11 8.46 -30.59
C GLU A 167 -6.45 6.97 -30.38
N GLU A 168 -7.25 6.37 -31.26
CA GLU A 168 -7.58 4.93 -31.22
C GLU A 168 -6.31 4.05 -31.29
N THR A 169 -5.35 4.42 -32.16
CA THR A 169 -4.08 3.69 -32.32
C THR A 169 -3.23 3.78 -31.05
N LEU A 170 -3.13 4.96 -30.44
CA LEU A 170 -2.38 5.17 -29.20
C LEU A 170 -3.04 4.43 -28.02
N ILE A 171 -4.37 4.41 -27.94
CA ILE A 171 -5.11 3.63 -26.92
C ILE A 171 -4.84 2.14 -27.11
N ALA A 172 -4.94 1.62 -28.32
CA ALA A 172 -4.66 0.21 -28.61
C ALA A 172 -3.20 -0.16 -28.28
N LEU A 173 -2.26 0.73 -28.60
CA LEU A 173 -0.84 0.57 -28.28
C LEU A 173 -0.61 0.53 -26.76
N ARG A 174 -1.21 1.47 -26.01
CA ARG A 174 -1.20 1.51 -24.55
C ARG A 174 -1.75 0.22 -23.95
N SER A 175 -2.94 -0.21 -24.38
CA SER A 175 -3.57 -1.43 -23.86
C SER A 175 -2.70 -2.67 -24.08
N ARG A 176 -2.06 -2.77 -25.24
CA ARG A 176 -1.14 -3.88 -25.56
C ARG A 176 0.15 -3.83 -24.74
N LEU A 177 0.81 -2.67 -24.69
CA LEU A 177 2.12 -2.50 -24.06
C LEU A 177 2.06 -2.52 -22.54
N SER A 178 1.04 -1.91 -21.93
CA SER A 178 0.90 -1.92 -20.48
C SER A 178 0.68 -3.32 -19.94
N GLN A 179 -0.06 -4.19 -20.65
CA GLN A 179 -0.43 -5.53 -20.17
C GLN A 179 0.56 -6.64 -20.57
N GLN A 180 1.74 -6.28 -21.07
CA GLN A 180 2.67 -7.27 -21.58
C GLN A 180 3.40 -8.01 -20.47
N VAL A 181 3.75 -9.26 -20.76
CA VAL A 181 4.61 -10.09 -19.90
C VAL A 181 5.88 -10.37 -20.69
N LEU A 182 6.97 -9.69 -20.34
CA LEU A 182 8.22 -9.82 -21.07
C LEU A 182 8.83 -11.22 -20.86
N PRO A 183 9.31 -11.90 -21.94
CA PRO A 183 10.01 -13.17 -21.82
C PRO A 183 11.31 -13.00 -21.02
N LEU A 184 11.46 -13.82 -19.98
CA LEU A 184 12.55 -13.71 -19.02
C LEU A 184 13.91 -14.20 -19.51
N ASP A 185 13.91 -15.01 -20.56
CA ASP A 185 15.10 -15.54 -21.23
C ASP A 185 15.73 -14.51 -22.21
N ARG A 186 15.10 -13.34 -22.36
CA ARG A 186 15.55 -12.24 -23.23
C ARG A 186 15.91 -11.01 -22.39
N CYS A 187 16.78 -10.18 -22.94
CA CYS A 187 17.13 -8.88 -22.35
C CYS A 187 17.34 -7.83 -23.46
N PRO A 188 17.18 -6.53 -23.15
CA PRO A 188 16.77 -5.98 -21.85
C PRO A 188 15.33 -6.36 -21.48
N LEU A 189 15.01 -6.44 -20.18
CA LEU A 189 13.63 -6.57 -19.70
C LEU A 189 12.91 -5.21 -19.74
N ILE A 190 13.01 -4.55 -20.89
CA ILE A 190 12.49 -3.22 -21.23
C ILE A 190 11.92 -3.28 -22.65
N ASP A 191 10.75 -2.68 -22.88
CA ASP A 191 10.22 -2.36 -24.21
C ASP A 191 10.13 -0.84 -24.33
N LEU A 192 10.83 -0.29 -25.31
CA LEU A 192 10.90 1.13 -25.59
C LEU A 192 10.47 1.38 -27.03
N ARG A 193 9.44 2.20 -27.23
CA ARG A 193 8.89 2.54 -28.55
C ARG A 193 8.63 4.03 -28.69
N ALA A 194 8.56 4.50 -29.92
CA ALA A 194 8.21 5.88 -30.23
C ALA A 194 7.04 5.97 -31.21
N SER A 195 6.13 6.91 -30.97
CA SER A 195 5.08 7.31 -31.91
C SER A 195 5.33 8.75 -32.35
N LEU A 196 5.50 9.00 -33.65
CA LEU A 196 5.63 10.34 -34.21
C LEU A 196 4.25 10.92 -34.46
N LEU A 197 4.01 12.14 -33.99
CA LEU A 197 2.74 12.84 -34.04
C LEU A 197 2.92 14.19 -34.75
N ASP A 198 1.80 14.80 -35.14
CA ASP A 198 1.81 16.15 -35.74
C ASP A 198 2.42 17.19 -34.79
N ALA A 199 2.76 18.35 -35.34
CA ALA A 199 3.46 19.44 -34.62
C ALA A 199 4.80 19.01 -33.99
N ASN A 200 5.52 18.09 -34.66
CA ASN A 200 6.80 17.54 -34.22
C ASN A 200 6.75 16.94 -32.80
N LYS A 201 5.58 16.46 -32.38
CA LYS A 201 5.43 15.76 -31.11
C LYS A 201 5.92 14.32 -31.25
N THR A 202 6.51 13.80 -30.19
CA THR A 202 6.90 12.41 -30.08
C THR A 202 6.42 11.87 -28.76
N ARG A 203 5.68 10.76 -28.81
CA ARG A 203 5.29 10.00 -27.63
C ARG A 203 6.23 8.82 -27.47
N ILE A 204 6.93 8.78 -26.34
CA ILE A 204 7.76 7.66 -25.93
C ILE A 204 6.91 6.73 -25.05
N HIS A 205 6.87 5.46 -25.43
CA HIS A 205 6.24 4.39 -24.66
C HIS A 205 7.36 3.56 -24.05
N LEU A 206 7.50 3.63 -22.73
CA LEU A 206 8.51 2.88 -21.99
C LEU A 206 7.78 1.94 -21.04
N GLY A 207 8.17 0.68 -21.03
CA GLY A 207 7.92 -0.10 -19.83
C GLY A 207 8.96 -1.16 -19.58
N PHE A 208 9.04 -1.54 -18.33
CA PHE A 208 10.12 -2.36 -17.81
C PHE A 208 9.61 -3.29 -16.72
N ASP A 209 10.30 -4.41 -16.59
CA ASP A 209 10.02 -5.36 -15.52
C ASP A 209 10.67 -4.93 -14.21
N ASN A 210 9.89 -4.88 -13.13
CA ASN A 210 10.39 -4.52 -11.82
C ASN A 210 11.37 -5.57 -11.26
N LEU A 211 11.54 -6.72 -11.93
CA LEU A 211 12.65 -7.63 -11.65
C LEU A 211 14.03 -6.98 -11.82
N ILE A 212 14.18 -5.98 -12.68
CA ILE A 212 15.48 -5.34 -12.91
C ILE A 212 15.56 -3.91 -12.37
N LEU A 213 14.44 -3.25 -12.09
CA LEU A 213 14.37 -1.86 -11.65
C LEU A 213 13.31 -1.67 -10.56
N ASP A 214 13.74 -1.24 -9.36
CA ASP A 214 12.83 -0.61 -8.40
C ASP A 214 12.52 0.85 -8.75
N ALA A 215 11.69 1.51 -7.94
CA ALA A 215 11.33 2.92 -8.16
C ALA A 215 12.55 3.85 -8.15
N LEU A 216 13.52 3.69 -7.23
CA LEU A 216 14.71 4.53 -7.18
C LEU A 216 15.66 4.26 -8.36
N SER A 217 15.82 3.00 -8.76
CA SER A 217 16.58 2.60 -9.94
C SER A 217 15.93 3.10 -11.21
N SER A 218 14.59 3.12 -11.30
CA SER A 218 13.89 3.69 -12.45
C SER A 218 14.13 5.21 -12.56
N GLN A 219 14.20 5.92 -11.42
CA GLN A 219 14.54 7.34 -11.38
C GLN A 219 15.99 7.58 -11.79
N LEU A 220 16.93 6.77 -11.29
CA LEU A 220 18.33 6.82 -11.70
C LEU A 220 18.49 6.54 -13.21
N PHE A 221 17.83 5.50 -13.71
CA PHE A 221 17.80 5.13 -15.12
C PHE A 221 17.33 6.31 -15.98
N LEU A 222 16.19 6.90 -15.66
CA LEU A 222 15.66 8.05 -16.40
C LEU A 222 16.62 9.26 -16.30
N LYS A 223 17.15 9.55 -15.10
CA LYS A 223 18.10 10.65 -14.87
C LYS A 223 19.35 10.51 -15.74
N GLU A 224 20.01 9.35 -15.71
CA GLU A 224 21.20 9.12 -16.53
C GLU A 224 20.87 9.09 -18.03
N TRP A 225 19.71 8.54 -18.40
CA TRP A 225 19.30 8.46 -19.81
C TRP A 225 19.11 9.85 -20.41
N PHE A 226 18.39 10.74 -19.72
CA PHE A 226 18.20 12.10 -20.18
C PHE A 226 19.45 12.97 -20.03
N HIS A 227 20.31 12.68 -19.05
CA HIS A 227 21.63 13.32 -18.98
C HIS A 227 22.47 13.01 -20.21
N LEU A 228 22.58 11.74 -20.59
CA LEU A 228 23.29 11.32 -21.81
C LEU A 228 22.61 11.82 -23.08
N TYR A 229 21.27 11.91 -23.08
CA TYR A 229 20.54 12.57 -24.14
C TYR A 229 20.97 14.03 -24.25
N ASN A 230 20.92 14.84 -23.19
CA ASN A 230 21.26 16.27 -23.23
C ASN A 230 22.77 16.55 -23.40
N HIS A 231 23.63 15.62 -23.01
CA HIS A 231 25.08 15.74 -23.06
C HIS A 231 25.72 14.47 -23.68
N PRO A 232 25.73 14.35 -25.02
CA PRO A 232 26.06 13.10 -25.71
C PRO A 232 27.53 12.73 -25.57
N ASP A 233 28.39 13.73 -25.36
CA ASP A 233 29.83 13.58 -25.13
C ASP A 233 30.17 13.36 -23.64
N SER A 234 29.19 13.43 -22.73
CA SER A 234 29.43 13.18 -21.30
C SER A 234 29.78 11.72 -21.09
N GLU A 235 30.80 11.45 -20.29
CA GLU A 235 31.12 10.11 -19.79
C GLU A 235 30.59 9.93 -18.36
N LEU A 236 30.01 8.76 -18.08
CA LEU A 236 29.57 8.39 -16.74
C LEU A 236 30.65 7.53 -16.08
N VAL A 237 30.93 7.76 -14.79
CA VAL A 237 31.99 7.06 -14.04
C VAL A 237 31.76 5.55 -14.06
N PRO A 238 32.66 4.72 -14.62
CA PRO A 238 32.46 3.27 -14.71
C PRO A 238 32.10 2.61 -13.37
N LEU A 239 31.20 1.64 -13.40
CA LEU A 239 30.75 0.93 -12.21
C LEU A 239 31.69 -0.25 -11.91
N GLU A 240 32.20 -0.31 -10.68
CA GLU A 240 33.10 -1.37 -10.21
C GLU A 240 32.35 -2.55 -9.61
N ILE A 241 31.11 -2.33 -9.19
CA ILE A 241 30.23 -3.33 -8.58
C ILE A 241 28.95 -3.50 -9.39
N SER A 242 28.34 -4.66 -9.24
CA SER A 242 27.04 -4.99 -9.82
C SER A 242 26.00 -5.26 -8.72
N PHE A 243 24.72 -5.29 -9.08
CA PHE A 243 23.67 -5.74 -8.17
C PHE A 243 23.88 -7.19 -7.70
N ARG A 244 24.54 -8.03 -8.50
CA ARG A 244 24.96 -9.38 -8.08
C ARG A 244 25.85 -9.31 -6.85
N ASP A 245 26.85 -8.43 -6.86
CA ASP A 245 27.79 -8.28 -5.73
C ASP A 245 27.06 -7.78 -4.48
N TYR A 246 26.12 -6.84 -4.64
CA TYR A 246 25.22 -6.41 -3.58
C TYR A 246 24.41 -7.57 -2.99
N LEU A 247 23.71 -8.32 -3.85
CA LEU A 247 22.78 -9.36 -3.41
C LEU A 247 23.50 -10.52 -2.72
N LEU A 248 24.66 -10.93 -3.22
CA LEU A 248 25.49 -11.95 -2.57
C LEU A 248 25.97 -11.49 -1.19
N LYS A 249 26.20 -10.18 -1.01
CA LYS A 249 26.62 -9.61 0.27
C LYS A 249 25.45 -9.46 1.24
N GLU A 250 24.28 -9.08 0.74
CA GLU A 250 23.04 -9.07 1.51
C GLU A 250 22.67 -10.49 1.99
N LEU A 251 22.84 -11.52 1.17
CA LEU A 251 22.59 -12.90 1.58
C LEU A 251 23.48 -13.35 2.74
N GLN A 252 24.71 -12.86 2.84
CA GLN A 252 25.57 -13.12 3.99
C GLN A 252 25.01 -12.51 5.29
N LEU A 253 24.19 -11.46 5.22
CA LEU A 253 23.53 -10.91 6.43
C LEU A 253 22.52 -11.87 7.03
N ARG A 254 22.00 -12.85 6.28
CA ARG A 254 21.04 -13.84 6.81
C ARG A 254 21.64 -14.73 7.90
N THR A 255 22.96 -14.83 8.00
CA THR A 255 23.63 -15.58 9.07
C THR A 255 24.01 -14.70 10.26
N SER A 256 23.72 -13.40 10.22
CA SER A 256 24.06 -12.46 11.29
C SER A 256 23.03 -12.45 12.43
N ASP A 257 23.47 -11.97 13.60
CA ASP A 257 22.60 -11.75 14.76
C ASP A 257 21.47 -10.74 14.46
N LEU A 258 21.70 -9.79 13.54
CA LEU A 258 20.71 -8.81 13.11
C LEU A 258 19.50 -9.47 12.44
N TYR A 259 19.77 -10.40 11.52
CA TYR A 259 18.74 -11.15 10.83
C TYR A 259 18.00 -12.06 11.82
N LYS A 260 18.73 -12.77 12.68
CA LYS A 260 18.13 -13.63 13.71
C LYS A 260 17.17 -12.85 14.62
N ARG A 261 17.59 -11.70 15.14
CA ARG A 261 16.73 -10.82 15.96
C ARG A 261 15.46 -10.39 15.24
N SER A 262 15.57 -10.06 13.95
CA SER A 262 14.42 -9.67 13.14
C SER A 262 13.47 -10.83 12.87
N LYS A 263 14.04 -12.03 12.64
CA LYS A 263 13.26 -13.25 12.48
C LYS A 263 12.48 -13.60 13.75
N ASP A 264 13.13 -13.59 14.91
CA ASP A 264 12.47 -13.88 16.19
C ASP A 264 11.33 -12.88 16.44
N TYR A 265 11.58 -11.57 16.24
CA TYR A 265 10.57 -10.50 16.37
C TYR A 265 9.30 -10.76 15.54
N TRP A 266 9.45 -11.16 14.28
CA TRP A 266 8.31 -11.38 13.38
C TRP A 266 7.61 -12.70 13.65
N PHE A 267 8.38 -13.77 13.87
CA PHE A 267 7.86 -15.12 14.00
C PHE A 267 7.07 -15.29 15.31
N GLU A 268 7.46 -14.61 16.39
CA GLU A 268 6.70 -14.57 17.64
C GLU A 268 5.34 -13.87 17.47
N ARG A 269 5.24 -12.90 16.55
CA ARG A 269 4.01 -12.11 16.32
C ARG A 269 3.09 -12.64 15.24
N LEU A 270 3.50 -13.65 14.46
CA LEU A 270 2.74 -14.20 13.33
C LEU A 270 1.29 -14.55 13.69
N SER A 271 1.06 -15.12 14.87
CA SER A 271 -0.27 -15.54 15.35
C SER A 271 -1.18 -14.35 15.71
N THR A 272 -0.60 -13.20 16.02
CA THR A 272 -1.31 -11.97 16.42
C THR A 272 -1.39 -10.92 15.32
N LEU A 273 -0.70 -11.14 14.19
CA LEU A 273 -0.71 -10.21 13.08
C LEU A 273 -2.12 -10.14 12.46
N PRO A 274 -2.76 -8.95 12.39
CA PRO A 274 -4.07 -8.81 11.78
C PRO A 274 -4.05 -9.26 10.30
N PRO A 275 -5.16 -9.80 9.77
CA PRO A 275 -5.26 -10.18 8.35
C PRO A 275 -5.28 -8.93 7.44
N ALA A 276 -5.35 -9.12 6.12
CA ALA A 276 -5.62 -8.03 5.18
C ALA A 276 -6.95 -7.32 5.49
N PRO A 277 -7.14 -6.06 5.05
CA PRO A 277 -8.44 -5.40 5.13
C PRO A 277 -9.48 -6.20 4.33
N GLU A 278 -10.64 -6.43 4.94
CA GLU A 278 -11.74 -7.21 4.34
C GLU A 278 -12.70 -6.24 3.64
N LEU A 279 -12.30 -5.80 2.44
CA LEU A 279 -13.09 -4.92 1.57
C LEU A 279 -14.22 -5.70 0.86
N PRO A 280 -15.36 -5.06 0.53
CA PRO A 280 -16.39 -5.65 -0.29
C PRO A 280 -15.87 -6.09 -1.66
N LEU A 281 -16.03 -7.38 -1.98
CA LEU A 281 -15.68 -7.95 -3.29
C LEU A 281 -16.94 -8.54 -3.94
N VAL A 282 -17.04 -8.41 -5.27
CA VAL A 282 -18.12 -8.99 -6.09
C VAL A 282 -17.66 -10.26 -6.85
N THR A 283 -16.38 -10.61 -6.75
CA THR A 283 -15.79 -11.76 -7.46
C THR A 283 -14.72 -12.43 -6.61
N ASN A 284 -14.57 -13.75 -6.75
CA ASN A 284 -13.49 -14.50 -6.10
C ASN A 284 -12.16 -14.26 -6.85
N LEU A 285 -11.10 -13.90 -6.13
CA LEU A 285 -9.78 -13.59 -6.69
C LEU A 285 -9.20 -14.73 -7.55
N ALA A 286 -9.48 -15.98 -7.20
CA ALA A 286 -9.04 -17.15 -7.97
C ALA A 286 -9.66 -17.24 -9.38
N THR A 287 -10.81 -16.58 -9.60
CA THR A 287 -11.56 -16.64 -10.88
C THR A 287 -11.24 -15.48 -11.83
N VAL A 288 -10.42 -14.54 -11.36
CA VAL A 288 -10.05 -13.32 -12.10
C VAL A 288 -9.27 -13.66 -13.38
N GLY A 289 -8.49 -14.75 -13.40
CA GLY A 289 -7.64 -15.08 -14.54
C GLY A 289 -6.52 -14.04 -14.67
N LYS A 290 -6.39 -13.37 -15.83
CA LYS A 290 -5.41 -12.29 -16.02
C LYS A 290 -5.95 -10.95 -15.47
N PRO A 291 -5.43 -10.37 -14.37
CA PRO A 291 -5.87 -9.09 -13.83
C PRO A 291 -5.67 -7.94 -14.82
N HIS A 292 -6.60 -6.99 -14.78
CA HIS A 292 -6.51 -5.73 -15.50
C HIS A 292 -6.50 -4.61 -14.47
N PHE A 293 -5.45 -3.78 -14.52
CA PHE A 293 -5.26 -2.69 -13.59
C PHE A 293 -5.81 -1.39 -14.18
N VAL A 294 -6.38 -0.56 -13.31
CA VAL A 294 -6.86 0.78 -13.61
C VAL A 294 -6.13 1.76 -12.69
N ARG A 295 -5.63 2.86 -13.26
CA ARG A 295 -5.00 3.93 -12.49
C ARG A 295 -6.01 5.03 -12.14
N ARG A 296 -6.03 5.43 -10.88
CA ARG A 296 -6.57 6.71 -10.41
C ARG A 296 -5.41 7.57 -9.93
N GLN A 297 -5.42 8.86 -10.22
CA GLN A 297 -4.33 9.78 -9.85
C GLN A 297 -4.89 11.14 -9.44
N ALA A 298 -4.25 11.73 -8.44
CA ALA A 298 -4.52 13.09 -7.99
C ALA A 298 -3.24 13.71 -7.43
N CYS A 299 -3.31 15.01 -7.13
CA CYS A 299 -2.23 15.69 -6.43
C CYS A 299 -2.80 16.68 -5.41
N LEU A 300 -2.08 16.87 -4.31
CA LEU A 300 -2.22 18.07 -3.50
C LEU A 300 -1.20 19.07 -4.00
N ASP A 301 -1.66 20.28 -4.32
CA ASP A 301 -0.77 21.33 -4.76
C ASP A 301 0.33 21.64 -3.72
N ARG A 302 1.34 22.38 -4.17
CA ARG A 302 2.49 22.73 -3.32
C ARG A 302 2.07 23.43 -2.03
N GLN A 303 1.08 24.33 -2.07
CA GLN A 303 0.70 25.09 -0.89
C GLN A 303 0.04 24.20 0.16
N THR A 304 -0.92 23.39 -0.27
CA THR A 304 -1.68 22.45 0.56
C THR A 304 -0.76 21.37 1.13
N TRP A 305 0.13 20.82 0.31
CA TRP A 305 1.09 19.82 0.78
C TRP A 305 2.05 20.37 1.83
N GLN A 306 2.56 21.61 1.65
CA GLN A 306 3.47 22.22 2.62
C GLN A 306 2.77 22.58 3.94
N LYS A 307 1.51 23.01 3.91
CA LYS A 307 0.69 23.17 5.13
C LYS A 307 0.59 21.85 5.88
N LEU A 308 0.22 20.78 5.17
CA LEU A 308 0.02 19.45 5.74
C LEU A 308 1.32 18.88 6.33
N LYS A 309 2.46 18.99 5.62
CA LYS A 309 3.79 18.64 6.14
C LYS A 309 4.15 19.43 7.39
N SER A 310 3.87 20.73 7.41
CA SER A 310 4.15 21.59 8.57
C SER A 310 3.33 21.19 9.80
N LYS A 311 2.05 20.83 9.64
CA LYS A 311 1.21 20.31 10.73
C LYS A 311 1.75 18.97 11.25
N ALA A 312 2.08 18.04 10.34
CA ALA A 312 2.66 16.75 10.70
C ALA A 312 3.99 16.90 11.46
N ALA A 313 4.88 17.76 11.00
CA ALA A 313 6.16 18.03 11.65
C ALA A 313 6.00 18.54 13.09
N LYS A 314 5.05 19.46 13.35
CA LYS A 314 4.78 19.98 14.71
C LYS A 314 4.41 18.89 15.72
N VAL A 315 3.83 17.79 15.25
CA VAL A 315 3.41 16.68 16.11
C VAL A 315 4.33 15.45 15.99
N GLY A 316 5.47 15.60 15.30
CA GLY A 316 6.49 14.56 15.15
C GLY A 316 6.13 13.46 14.15
N LEU A 317 5.22 13.70 13.20
CA LEU A 317 4.89 12.75 12.13
C LEU A 317 5.72 13.02 10.86
N THR A 318 6.13 11.93 10.21
CA THR A 318 6.74 11.91 8.89
C THR A 318 5.67 12.06 7.80
N PRO A 319 6.02 12.61 6.62
CA PRO A 319 5.11 12.67 5.48
C PRO A 319 4.50 11.30 5.12
N SER A 320 5.32 10.24 5.06
CA SER A 320 4.85 8.88 4.77
C SER A 320 3.91 8.33 5.84
N GLY A 321 4.25 8.52 7.13
CA GLY A 321 3.42 8.07 8.24
C GLY A 321 2.06 8.77 8.26
N LEU A 322 2.03 10.07 7.95
CA LEU A 322 0.80 10.84 7.83
C LEU A 322 -0.12 10.33 6.73
N VAL A 323 0.42 10.17 5.50
CA VAL A 323 -0.39 9.76 4.35
C VAL A 323 -0.84 8.29 4.50
N CYS A 324 -0.01 7.44 5.09
CA CYS A 324 -0.39 6.07 5.45
C CYS A 324 -1.51 6.04 6.49
N ALA A 325 -1.46 6.92 7.51
CA ALA A 325 -2.53 7.04 8.50
C ALA A 325 -3.86 7.51 7.88
N ALA A 326 -3.82 8.53 7.03
CA ALA A 326 -5.00 8.99 6.29
C ALA A 326 -5.60 7.87 5.43
N PHE A 327 -4.77 7.14 4.67
CA PHE A 327 -5.22 5.99 3.88
C PHE A 327 -5.81 4.86 4.74
N SER A 328 -5.24 4.64 5.92
CA SER A 328 -5.76 3.66 6.88
C SER A 328 -7.17 4.00 7.33
N GLU A 329 -7.53 5.28 7.50
CA GLU A 329 -8.91 5.68 7.84
C GLU A 329 -9.90 5.39 6.70
N ILE A 330 -9.46 5.62 5.46
CA ILE A 330 -10.25 5.25 4.27
C ILE A 330 -10.51 3.75 4.27
N LEU A 331 -9.48 2.91 4.39
CA LEU A 331 -9.66 1.47 4.40
C LEU A 331 -10.56 1.00 5.56
N VAL A 332 -10.46 1.61 6.74
CA VAL A 332 -11.31 1.28 7.89
C VAL A 332 -12.79 1.53 7.63
N PHE A 333 -13.13 2.59 6.90
CA PHE A 333 -14.53 2.91 6.61
C PHE A 333 -15.20 1.86 5.69
N TRP A 334 -14.46 1.32 4.71
CA TRP A 334 -14.96 0.30 3.78
C TRP A 334 -14.68 -1.14 4.21
N SER A 335 -13.72 -1.38 5.10
CA SER A 335 -13.40 -2.72 5.60
C SER A 335 -14.40 -3.18 6.65
N LYS A 336 -14.74 -4.48 6.63
CA LYS A 336 -15.56 -5.11 7.68
C LYS A 336 -14.88 -5.05 9.06
N LYS A 337 -13.55 -4.96 9.10
CA LYS A 337 -12.74 -4.94 10.33
C LYS A 337 -11.91 -3.66 10.41
N ARG A 338 -11.79 -3.11 11.62
CA ARG A 338 -10.95 -1.93 11.93
C ARG A 338 -9.47 -2.25 12.18
N GLN A 339 -9.15 -3.54 12.30
CA GLN A 339 -7.78 -4.03 12.48
C GLN A 339 -7.41 -4.87 11.28
N PHE A 340 -6.31 -4.50 10.62
CA PHE A 340 -5.79 -5.18 9.44
C PHE A 340 -4.31 -4.86 9.25
N SER A 341 -3.64 -5.56 8.34
CA SER A 341 -2.25 -5.28 7.97
C SER A 341 -2.16 -4.77 6.54
N LEU A 342 -1.19 -3.88 6.29
CA LEU A 342 -0.78 -3.46 4.95
C LEU A 342 0.62 -3.99 4.64
N VAL A 343 0.88 -4.22 3.35
CA VAL A 343 2.25 -4.39 2.86
C VAL A 343 2.79 -3.01 2.54
N LEU A 344 3.94 -2.66 3.11
CA LEU A 344 4.65 -1.42 2.77
C LEU A 344 5.89 -1.77 1.99
N THR A 345 6.17 -1.03 0.91
CA THR A 345 7.44 -1.11 0.22
C THR A 345 8.40 -0.07 0.80
N VAL A 346 9.63 -0.50 1.07
CA VAL A 346 10.70 0.33 1.60
C VAL A 346 11.95 0.14 0.77
N PHE A 347 12.62 1.23 0.43
CA PHE A 347 13.85 1.20 -0.35
C PHE A 347 15.04 1.17 0.60
N ASP A 348 15.60 -0.02 0.84
CA ASP A 348 16.69 -0.24 1.79
C ASP A 348 17.99 -0.61 1.06
N ARG A 349 18.63 0.41 0.47
CA ARG A 349 19.97 0.28 -0.11
C ARG A 349 21.01 0.29 1.01
N LEU A 350 21.52 -0.87 1.37
CA LEU A 350 22.61 -0.97 2.35
C LEU A 350 23.83 -0.19 1.84
N GLN A 351 24.31 0.78 2.61
CA GLN A 351 25.45 1.63 2.24
C GLN A 351 26.78 0.90 2.48
N ILE A 352 27.01 -0.18 1.72
CA ILE A 352 28.14 -1.10 1.86
C ILE A 352 29.22 -0.95 0.78
N HIS A 353 29.03 0.01 -0.13
CA HIS A 353 30.01 0.45 -1.14
C HIS A 353 29.67 1.87 -1.62
N PRO A 354 30.66 2.72 -2.01
CA PRO A 354 30.39 4.09 -2.46
C PRO A 354 29.44 4.18 -3.67
N GLN A 355 29.53 3.24 -4.61
CA GLN A 355 28.74 3.22 -5.85
C GLN A 355 27.34 2.56 -5.71
N ILE A 356 26.86 2.23 -4.51
CA ILE A 356 25.56 1.56 -4.33
C ILE A 356 24.39 2.37 -4.88
N ASN A 357 24.45 3.69 -4.74
CA ASN A 357 23.39 4.56 -5.23
C ASN A 357 23.49 4.81 -6.75
N ASP A 358 24.56 4.35 -7.39
CA ASP A 358 24.81 4.50 -8.84
C ASP A 358 24.50 3.24 -9.65
N ILE A 359 24.19 2.12 -8.99
CA ILE A 359 23.82 0.87 -9.67
C ILE A 359 22.30 0.68 -9.76
N LEU A 360 21.86 0.08 -10.85
CA LEU A 360 20.48 -0.36 -11.06
C LEU A 360 20.22 -1.73 -10.41
N GLY A 361 18.99 -1.92 -9.93
CA GLY A 361 18.50 -3.17 -9.36
C GLY A 361 17.17 -2.99 -8.63
N ASP A 362 16.62 -4.10 -8.15
CA ASP A 362 15.47 -4.09 -7.24
C ASP A 362 15.96 -4.22 -5.79
N PHE A 363 16.12 -3.09 -5.12
CA PHE A 363 16.48 -3.00 -3.69
C PHE A 363 15.25 -2.89 -2.79
N THR A 364 14.06 -3.08 -3.34
CA THR A 364 12.82 -2.98 -2.59
C THR A 364 12.73 -4.10 -1.58
N LYS A 365 12.45 -3.75 -0.33
CA LYS A 365 12.00 -4.67 0.69
C LYS A 365 10.55 -4.41 1.01
N THR A 366 9.85 -5.44 1.45
CA THR A 366 8.49 -5.29 1.98
C THR A 366 8.50 -5.44 3.49
N ILE A 367 7.64 -4.71 4.17
CA ILE A 367 7.35 -4.89 5.60
C ILE A 367 5.83 -5.02 5.78
N LEU A 368 5.40 -5.68 6.85
CA LEU A 368 3.99 -5.76 7.22
C LEU A 368 3.69 -4.74 8.32
N LEU A 369 2.71 -3.88 8.10
CA LEU A 369 2.30 -2.87 9.07
C LEU A 369 0.92 -3.22 9.61
N GLY A 370 0.86 -3.66 10.86
CA GLY A 370 -0.39 -3.90 11.58
C GLY A 370 -1.05 -2.59 12.00
N ILE A 371 -2.24 -2.34 11.46
CA ILE A 371 -3.08 -1.18 11.77
C ILE A 371 -4.13 -1.59 12.80
N ASP A 372 -4.30 -0.71 13.78
CA ASP A 372 -5.38 -0.78 14.75
C ASP A 372 -6.04 0.59 14.84
N ASN A 373 -7.21 0.71 14.23
CA ASN A 373 -7.98 1.94 14.20
C ASN A 373 -9.13 1.87 15.23
N SER A 374 -8.74 1.71 16.49
CA SER A 374 -9.64 1.77 17.65
C SER A 374 -10.05 3.21 17.98
N GLU A 375 -10.97 3.39 18.94
CA GLU A 375 -11.67 4.65 19.29
C GLU A 375 -10.76 5.74 19.91
N SER A 376 -9.81 6.25 19.11
CA SER A 376 -8.91 7.36 19.42
C SER A 376 -9.08 8.52 18.44
N THR A 377 -8.35 9.61 18.62
CA THR A 377 -8.30 10.71 17.63
C THR A 377 -7.42 10.34 16.43
N PHE A 378 -7.58 11.02 15.29
CA PHE A 378 -6.67 10.86 14.13
C PHE A 378 -5.20 11.02 14.53
N LEU A 379 -4.90 12.07 15.31
CA LEU A 379 -3.53 12.35 15.78
C LEU A 379 -2.93 11.18 16.57
N GLU A 380 -3.69 10.61 17.50
CA GLU A 380 -3.24 9.48 18.32
C GLU A 380 -3.02 8.23 17.47
N ARG A 381 -3.93 7.95 16.53
CA ARG A 381 -3.80 6.84 15.60
C ARG A 381 -2.59 6.98 14.68
N ALA A 382 -2.39 8.17 14.11
CA ALA A 382 -1.24 8.44 13.25
C ALA A 382 0.09 8.28 14.01
N LYS A 383 0.15 8.75 15.27
CA LYS A 383 1.32 8.53 16.14
C LYS A 383 1.54 7.06 16.48
N ALA A 384 0.48 6.31 16.77
CA ALA A 384 0.58 4.88 17.04
C ALA A 384 1.05 4.10 15.81
N LEU A 385 0.48 4.41 14.64
CA LEU A 385 0.88 3.83 13.36
C LEU A 385 2.34 4.11 13.06
N GLN A 386 2.80 5.35 13.26
CA GLN A 386 4.20 5.70 13.02
C GLN A 386 5.17 4.97 13.96
N ARG A 387 4.82 4.82 15.24
CA ARG A 387 5.63 4.00 16.18
C ARG A 387 5.76 2.56 15.68
N ARG A 388 4.63 1.94 15.28
CA ARG A 388 4.62 0.58 14.72
C ARG A 388 5.41 0.47 13.41
N LEU A 389 5.36 1.50 12.57
CA LEU A 389 6.16 1.58 11.34
C LEU A 389 7.66 1.57 11.68
N TRP A 390 8.09 2.38 12.64
CA TRP A 390 9.49 2.40 13.07
C TRP A 390 9.93 1.07 13.67
N GLU A 391 9.13 0.46 14.54
CA GLU A 391 9.39 -0.88 15.07
C GLU A 391 9.54 -1.90 13.92
N SER A 392 8.64 -1.87 12.94
CA SER A 392 8.71 -2.77 11.77
C SER A 392 9.96 -2.53 10.91
N LEU A 393 10.38 -1.27 10.75
CA LEU A 393 11.60 -0.89 10.03
C LEU A 393 12.88 -1.33 10.76
N GLU A 394 12.90 -1.36 12.10
CA GLU A 394 14.05 -1.88 12.88
C GLU A 394 14.27 -3.39 12.67
N HIS A 395 13.26 -4.08 12.13
CA HIS A 395 13.25 -5.51 11.83
C HIS A 395 13.09 -5.80 10.33
N SER A 396 13.46 -4.85 9.45
CA SER A 396 13.38 -4.97 7.98
C SER A 396 14.38 -5.98 7.37
N HIS A 397 15.26 -6.58 8.18
CA HIS A 397 16.19 -7.62 7.71
C HIS A 397 15.48 -8.92 7.27
N VAL A 398 14.24 -9.13 7.69
CA VAL A 398 13.37 -10.20 7.17
C VAL A 398 12.31 -9.56 6.28
N SER A 399 12.25 -9.99 5.02
CA SER A 399 11.30 -9.47 4.05
C SER A 399 9.87 -9.85 4.40
N GLY A 400 8.92 -8.95 4.16
CA GLY A 400 7.48 -9.21 4.24
C GLY A 400 7.06 -10.42 3.40
N VAL A 401 7.73 -10.69 2.28
CA VAL A 401 7.50 -11.90 1.48
C VAL A 401 7.85 -13.16 2.27
N GLU A 402 8.96 -13.18 3.01
CA GLU A 402 9.34 -14.32 3.85
C GLU A 402 8.31 -14.53 4.96
N ILE A 403 7.84 -13.44 5.59
CA ILE A 403 6.81 -13.47 6.63
C ILE A 403 5.50 -14.03 6.08
N LEU A 404 5.06 -13.57 4.90
CA LEU A 404 3.84 -14.04 4.25
C LEU A 404 3.93 -15.50 3.82
N ARG A 405 5.11 -15.95 3.36
CA ARG A 405 5.36 -17.36 3.01
C ARG A 405 5.21 -18.25 4.23
N GLU A 406 5.76 -17.85 5.37
CA GLU A 406 5.63 -18.58 6.63
C GLU A 406 4.19 -18.56 7.16
N LEU A 407 3.50 -17.41 7.10
CA LEU A 407 2.09 -17.30 7.47
C LEU A 407 1.20 -18.22 6.63
N SER A 408 1.44 -18.26 5.31
CA SER A 408 0.71 -19.12 4.37
C SER A 408 0.98 -20.60 4.65
N ARG A 409 2.23 -20.96 4.97
CA ARG A 409 2.63 -22.32 5.36
C ARG A 409 1.90 -22.78 6.63
N GLN A 410 1.79 -21.91 7.65
CA GLN A 410 1.10 -22.25 8.91
C GLN A 410 -0.42 -22.39 8.74
N LYS A 411 -1.02 -21.62 7.84
CA LYS A 411 -2.48 -21.63 7.59
C LYS A 411 -2.92 -22.60 6.49
N GLY A 412 -1.98 -23.19 5.74
CA GLY A 412 -2.29 -24.06 4.60
C GLY A 412 -2.84 -23.32 3.37
N LEU A 413 -2.63 -22.00 3.28
CA LEU A 413 -3.17 -21.12 2.24
C LEU A 413 -2.14 -20.92 1.12
N VAL A 414 -1.83 -21.98 0.37
CA VAL A 414 -0.86 -21.92 -0.72
C VAL A 414 -1.51 -21.23 -1.93
N ALA A 415 -0.82 -20.23 -2.49
CA ALA A 415 -1.18 -19.49 -3.71
C ALA A 415 -2.27 -18.40 -3.58
N GLU A 416 -2.78 -18.14 -2.38
CA GLU A 416 -3.71 -17.05 -2.11
C GLU A 416 -3.02 -15.68 -2.02
N ALA A 417 -3.72 -14.62 -2.43
CA ALA A 417 -3.28 -13.24 -2.24
C ALA A 417 -3.51 -12.77 -0.78
N ALA A 418 -2.62 -13.18 0.13
CA ALA A 418 -2.82 -13.04 1.58
C ALA A 418 -2.86 -11.58 2.10
N MET A 419 -2.13 -10.66 1.47
CA MET A 419 -2.10 -9.23 1.82
C MET A 419 -2.09 -8.36 0.54
N PRO A 420 -3.23 -8.20 -0.13
CA PRO A 420 -3.27 -7.64 -1.48
C PRO A 420 -3.34 -6.10 -1.53
N ILE A 421 -3.20 -5.41 -0.39
CA ILE A 421 -3.19 -3.95 -0.33
C ILE A 421 -1.79 -3.47 0.03
N VAL A 422 -1.19 -2.74 -0.92
CA VAL A 422 0.19 -2.26 -0.83
C VAL A 422 0.19 -0.74 -0.67
N PHE A 423 1.08 -0.23 0.20
CA PHE A 423 1.40 1.18 0.30
C PHE A 423 2.86 1.42 -0.08
N THR A 424 3.06 2.15 -1.16
CA THR A 424 4.37 2.44 -1.74
C THR A 424 4.72 3.91 -1.57
N SER A 425 5.65 4.21 -0.67
CA SER A 425 6.03 5.60 -0.37
C SER A 425 7.42 5.94 -0.89
N ASN A 426 7.47 6.84 -1.86
CA ASN A 426 8.68 7.52 -2.30
C ASN A 426 8.76 8.98 -1.79
N LEU A 427 8.16 9.24 -0.63
CA LEU A 427 8.32 10.50 0.08
C LEU A 427 9.61 10.44 0.89
N VAL A 428 10.69 10.99 0.35
CA VAL A 428 11.96 11.12 1.08
C VAL A 428 11.78 12.21 2.13
N ASN A 429 12.24 11.93 3.35
CA ASN A 429 12.31 12.96 4.38
C ASN A 429 13.52 13.85 4.02
N ASN A 430 13.30 15.14 3.72
CA ASN A 430 14.33 16.13 3.39
C ASN A 430 15.33 16.32 4.55
N GLY A 431 16.19 15.34 4.79
CA GLY A 431 17.41 15.43 5.56
C GLY A 431 18.61 15.35 4.62
N ALA A 432 19.79 15.75 5.11
CA ALA A 432 21.05 15.88 4.36
C ALA A 432 21.59 14.61 3.65
N ASN A 433 20.81 13.53 3.60
CA ASN A 433 21.15 12.24 2.99
C ASN A 433 20.04 11.80 2.02
N ASP A 434 19.58 12.67 1.11
CA ASP A 434 18.93 12.19 -0.10
C ASP A 434 19.97 11.35 -0.87
N PRO A 435 19.77 10.03 -1.07
CA PRO A 435 20.71 9.19 -1.82
C PRO A 435 20.91 9.66 -3.26
N LEU A 436 19.95 10.42 -3.80
CA LEU A 436 19.97 11.03 -5.12
C LEU A 436 20.35 12.54 -5.06
N GLY A 437 20.64 13.05 -3.86
CA GLY A 437 20.99 14.43 -3.54
C GLY A 437 19.84 15.42 -3.76
N ASP A 438 20.01 16.67 -3.32
CA ASP A 438 19.15 17.85 -3.61
C ASP A 438 18.98 18.16 -5.13
N SER A 439 19.09 17.17 -6.02
CA SER A 439 18.88 17.25 -7.47
C SER A 439 17.41 17.37 -7.89
N HIS A 440 16.54 17.86 -6.99
CA HIS A 440 15.29 18.51 -7.38
C HIS A 440 15.53 19.81 -8.19
N THR A 441 16.78 20.23 -8.39
CA THR A 441 17.19 21.20 -9.40
C THR A 441 17.58 20.52 -10.72
N SER A 442 16.70 20.69 -11.71
CA SER A 442 17.04 20.92 -13.13
C SER A 442 17.84 19.85 -13.88
N CYS A 443 17.38 18.60 -13.93
CA CYS A 443 17.52 17.88 -15.20
C CYS A 443 16.40 18.41 -16.12
N GLU A 444 16.76 19.02 -17.25
CA GLU A 444 15.80 19.35 -18.31
C GLU A 444 15.33 18.03 -18.92
N PHE A 445 14.31 17.42 -18.31
CA PHE A 445 13.58 16.31 -18.90
C PHE A 445 12.86 16.86 -20.14
N PRO A 446 13.23 16.45 -21.37
CA PRO A 446 12.58 16.94 -22.57
C PRO A 446 11.18 16.34 -22.77
N LEU A 447 10.79 15.39 -21.92
CA LEU A 447 9.54 14.67 -21.99
C LEU A 447 8.70 14.89 -20.73
N GLU A 448 7.40 15.12 -20.92
CA GLU A 448 6.38 15.20 -19.89
C GLU A 448 5.67 13.85 -19.75
N GLU A 449 5.59 13.31 -18.53
CA GLU A 449 4.79 12.12 -18.23
C GLU A 449 3.30 12.42 -18.37
N ILE A 450 2.61 11.71 -19.26
CA ILE A 450 1.18 11.88 -19.53
C ILE A 450 0.32 10.68 -19.09
N TYR A 451 0.96 9.53 -18.86
CA TYR A 451 0.30 8.32 -18.37
C TYR A 451 1.33 7.42 -17.69
N GLY A 452 0.91 6.72 -16.64
CA GLY A 452 1.67 5.64 -16.04
C GLY A 452 0.75 4.58 -15.48
N ILE A 453 1.20 3.34 -15.36
CA ILE A 453 0.49 2.28 -14.64
C ILE A 453 1.48 1.22 -14.19
N SER A 454 1.35 0.80 -12.94
CA SER A 454 2.03 -0.38 -12.42
C SER A 454 1.06 -1.56 -12.37
N GLN A 455 1.61 -2.75 -12.53
CA GLN A 455 0.91 -4.00 -12.36
C GLN A 455 1.78 -4.87 -11.48
N THR A 456 1.20 -5.48 -10.45
CA THR A 456 1.95 -6.35 -9.55
C THR A 456 1.11 -7.58 -9.25
N PRO A 457 1.66 -8.80 -9.45
CA PRO A 457 0.96 -10.02 -9.12
C PRO A 457 0.51 -10.03 -7.65
N GLN A 458 -0.64 -10.63 -7.36
CA GLN A 458 -1.19 -10.76 -6.01
C GLN A 458 -1.56 -9.43 -5.31
N VAL A 459 -1.51 -8.31 -6.01
CA VAL A 459 -1.91 -6.98 -5.49
C VAL A 459 -3.26 -6.58 -6.09
N LEU A 460 -4.20 -6.20 -5.22
CA LEU A 460 -5.50 -5.64 -5.58
C LEU A 460 -5.50 -4.13 -5.70
N LEU A 461 -4.72 -3.47 -4.85
CA LEU A 461 -4.60 -2.02 -4.78
C LEU A 461 -3.18 -1.67 -4.31
N ASP A 462 -2.43 -1.00 -5.18
CA ASP A 462 -1.16 -0.36 -4.81
C ASP A 462 -1.37 1.15 -4.69
N TYR A 463 -1.20 1.67 -3.48
CA TYR A 463 -1.24 3.11 -3.22
C TYR A 463 0.17 3.69 -3.23
N GLN A 464 0.50 4.38 -4.32
CA GLN A 464 1.81 4.98 -4.55
C GLN A 464 1.78 6.48 -4.25
N VAL A 465 2.79 6.97 -3.53
CA VAL A 465 2.93 8.39 -3.16
C VAL A 465 4.35 8.89 -3.43
N SER A 466 4.46 10.09 -3.99
CA SER A 466 5.73 10.76 -4.30
C SER A 466 5.59 12.28 -4.22
N GLU A 467 6.72 13.00 -4.14
CA GLU A 467 6.73 14.46 -4.21
C GLU A 467 7.30 14.89 -5.57
N LYS A 468 6.51 15.62 -6.37
CA LYS A 468 6.94 16.18 -7.67
C LYS A 468 6.79 17.69 -7.62
N LYS A 469 7.89 18.43 -7.84
CA LYS A 469 7.93 19.91 -7.83
C LYS A 469 7.28 20.53 -6.56
N GLY A 470 7.42 19.86 -5.42
CA GLY A 470 6.88 20.31 -4.14
C GLY A 470 5.39 20.00 -3.89
N ALA A 471 4.71 19.33 -4.82
CA ALA A 471 3.35 18.84 -4.70
C ALA A 471 3.35 17.34 -4.34
N LEU A 472 2.39 16.90 -3.51
CA LEU A 472 2.17 15.48 -3.27
C LEU A 472 1.44 14.90 -4.49
N VAL A 473 2.07 13.97 -5.20
CA VAL A 473 1.44 13.22 -6.29
C VAL A 473 1.19 11.81 -5.81
N PHE A 474 -0.02 11.33 -6.02
CA PHE A 474 -0.42 10.03 -5.54
C PHE A 474 -1.40 9.33 -6.46
N ASN A 475 -1.31 8.00 -6.49
CA ASN A 475 -2.02 7.19 -7.45
C ASN A 475 -2.36 5.80 -6.90
N TRP A 476 -3.52 5.29 -7.30
CA TRP A 476 -4.03 3.97 -6.98
C TRP A 476 -4.02 3.15 -8.26
N ASP A 477 -3.26 2.06 -8.27
CA ASP A 477 -3.33 1.05 -9.32
C ASP A 477 -4.09 -0.16 -8.79
N SER A 478 -5.25 -0.45 -9.37
CA SER A 478 -6.19 -1.41 -8.80
C SER A 478 -6.84 -2.34 -9.81
N VAL A 479 -7.21 -3.54 -9.36
CA VAL A 479 -7.97 -4.52 -10.15
C VAL A 479 -9.47 -4.28 -9.97
N ASP A 480 -10.00 -3.26 -10.63
CA ASP A 480 -11.36 -2.73 -10.36
C ASP A 480 -12.48 -3.77 -10.43
N ARG A 481 -12.41 -4.72 -11.37
CA ARG A 481 -13.49 -5.70 -11.60
C ARG A 481 -13.81 -6.60 -10.40
N VAL A 482 -12.95 -6.65 -9.38
CA VAL A 482 -13.22 -7.44 -8.17
C VAL A 482 -14.06 -6.67 -7.15
N PHE A 483 -14.19 -5.35 -7.29
CA PHE A 483 -14.93 -4.47 -6.40
C PHE A 483 -16.32 -4.13 -6.97
N PRO A 484 -17.29 -3.74 -6.12
CA PRO A 484 -18.52 -3.12 -6.59
C PRO A 484 -18.22 -1.90 -7.48
N GLU A 485 -19.04 -1.71 -8.52
CA GLU A 485 -18.89 -0.60 -9.47
C GLU A 485 -18.86 0.76 -8.74
N GLY A 486 -17.89 1.60 -9.11
CA GLY A 486 -17.71 2.95 -8.56
C GLY A 486 -17.22 3.01 -7.10
N MET A 487 -17.03 1.88 -6.41
CA MET A 487 -16.57 1.88 -5.02
C MET A 487 -15.17 2.50 -4.88
N LEU A 488 -14.22 2.12 -5.73
CA LEU A 488 -12.86 2.65 -5.66
C LEU A 488 -12.79 4.13 -6.04
N ASP A 489 -13.63 4.62 -6.94
CA ASP A 489 -13.73 6.05 -7.24
C ASP A 489 -14.21 6.85 -6.03
N GLN A 490 -15.22 6.33 -5.32
CA GLN A 490 -15.73 6.95 -4.09
C GLN A 490 -14.70 6.93 -2.96
N MET A 491 -13.99 5.82 -2.78
CA MET A 491 -12.88 5.71 -1.83
C MET A 491 -11.76 6.70 -2.15
N PHE A 492 -11.39 6.81 -3.43
CA PHE A 492 -10.32 7.70 -3.89
C PHE A 492 -10.69 9.17 -3.69
N GLN A 493 -11.93 9.56 -4.02
CA GLN A 493 -12.45 10.90 -3.78
C GLN A 493 -12.51 11.24 -2.28
N ALA A 494 -12.97 10.29 -1.45
CA ALA A 494 -12.98 10.46 0.01
C ALA A 494 -11.57 10.65 0.57
N HIS A 495 -10.58 9.92 0.03
CA HIS A 495 -9.17 10.07 0.37
C HIS A 495 -8.61 11.45 0.00
N CYS A 496 -8.89 11.93 -1.22
CA CYS A 496 -8.49 13.27 -1.65
C CYS A 496 -9.05 14.35 -0.71
N HIS A 497 -10.36 14.31 -0.46
CA HIS A 497 -11.02 15.26 0.42
C HIS A 497 -10.50 15.18 1.86
N HIS A 498 -10.21 13.97 2.36
CA HIS A 498 -9.68 13.79 3.70
C HIS A 498 -8.27 14.40 3.86
N LEU A 499 -7.39 14.23 2.87
CA LEU A 499 -6.07 14.86 2.87
C LEU A 499 -6.15 16.39 2.83
N GLU A 500 -7.05 16.96 2.01
CA GLU A 500 -7.32 18.40 1.99
C GLU A 500 -7.84 18.89 3.34
N ARG A 501 -8.79 18.16 3.95
CA ARG A 501 -9.36 18.52 5.25
C ARG A 501 -8.29 18.51 6.35
N LEU A 502 -7.41 17.52 6.38
CA LEU A 502 -6.28 17.50 7.31
C LEU A 502 -5.32 18.70 7.11
N ALA A 503 -5.22 19.22 5.89
CA ALA A 503 -4.38 20.38 5.59
C ALA A 503 -5.03 21.70 6.05
N ASP A 504 -6.34 21.86 5.91
CA ASP A 504 -7.04 23.13 6.12
C ASP A 504 -7.77 23.24 7.46
N ASP A 505 -8.13 22.12 8.09
CA ASP A 505 -8.87 22.09 9.36
C ASP A 505 -8.03 21.45 10.47
N ASP A 506 -7.87 22.16 11.59
CA ASP A 506 -7.16 21.69 12.77
C ASP A 506 -8.02 20.75 13.64
N GLU A 507 -9.35 20.89 13.61
CA GLU A 507 -10.27 20.02 14.35
C GLU A 507 -10.28 18.60 13.77
N ALA A 508 -10.09 18.46 12.46
CA ALA A 508 -9.96 17.17 11.77
C ALA A 508 -8.91 16.24 12.40
N TRP A 509 -7.87 16.79 13.04
CA TRP A 509 -6.83 16.00 13.71
C TRP A 509 -7.27 15.41 15.06
N GLN A 510 -8.31 15.98 15.66
CA GLN A 510 -8.89 15.56 16.94
C GLN A 510 -10.16 14.73 16.75
N GLU A 511 -10.66 14.56 15.53
CA GLU A 511 -11.83 13.74 15.24
C GLU A 511 -11.56 12.26 15.52
N LYS A 512 -12.56 11.59 16.09
CA LYS A 512 -12.54 10.13 16.26
C LYS A 512 -12.95 9.40 15.00
N THR A 513 -13.88 9.95 14.24
CA THR A 513 -14.40 9.34 13.01
C THR A 513 -14.51 10.43 11.94
N PRO A 514 -13.71 10.36 10.88
CA PRO A 514 -13.83 11.31 9.78
C PRO A 514 -15.16 11.12 9.02
N PRO A 515 -15.84 12.19 8.58
CA PRO A 515 -16.99 12.10 7.68
C PRO A 515 -16.54 11.69 6.27
N LEU A 516 -16.35 10.39 6.06
CA LEU A 516 -15.88 9.81 4.78
C LEU A 516 -17.02 9.35 3.87
N MET A 517 -18.28 9.38 4.34
CA MET A 517 -19.41 8.88 3.58
C MET A 517 -19.67 9.73 2.34
N PRO A 518 -19.67 9.15 1.12
CA PRO A 518 -20.01 9.89 -0.08
C PRO A 518 -21.45 10.44 0.02
N ALA A 519 -21.65 11.69 -0.41
CA ALA A 519 -22.96 12.35 -0.33
C ALA A 519 -24.07 11.55 -1.05
N ILE A 520 -23.73 10.90 -2.16
CA ILE A 520 -24.69 10.06 -2.90
C ILE A 520 -25.14 8.83 -2.10
N GLN A 521 -24.25 8.19 -1.34
CA GLN A 521 -24.62 7.08 -0.47
C GLN A 521 -25.49 7.55 0.70
N LEU A 522 -25.17 8.71 1.29
CA LEU A 522 -25.97 9.29 2.36
C LEU A 522 -27.40 9.59 1.88
N ALA A 523 -27.54 10.20 0.70
CA ALA A 523 -28.84 10.48 0.09
C ALA A 523 -29.63 9.18 -0.18
N GLN A 524 -28.98 8.14 -0.70
CA GLN A 524 -29.61 6.83 -0.91
C GLN A 524 -30.08 6.20 0.40
N ARG A 525 -29.26 6.25 1.47
CA ARG A 525 -29.65 5.75 2.80
C ARG A 525 -30.86 6.49 3.36
N ILE A 526 -30.88 7.81 3.23
CA ILE A 526 -32.03 8.64 3.65
C ILE A 526 -33.29 8.23 2.87
N ALA A 527 -33.19 8.08 1.55
CA ALA A 527 -34.32 7.69 0.70
C ALA A 527 -34.86 6.29 1.03
N ILE A 528 -33.98 5.30 1.24
CA ILE A 528 -34.38 3.93 1.61
C ILE A 528 -35.02 3.90 3.00
N ASN A 529 -34.54 4.73 3.93
CA ASN A 529 -35.05 4.81 5.30
C ASN A 529 -36.23 5.78 5.46
N ALA A 530 -36.73 6.39 4.38
CA ALA A 530 -37.93 7.22 4.41
C ALA A 530 -39.20 6.34 4.49
N THR A 531 -39.28 5.52 5.55
CA THR A 531 -40.36 4.56 5.79
C THR A 531 -41.42 5.09 6.76
N ASP A 532 -41.33 6.36 7.15
CA ASP A 532 -42.30 7.02 8.00
C ASP A 532 -43.68 7.02 7.33
N VAL A 533 -44.60 6.25 7.92
CA VAL A 533 -45.99 6.21 7.54
C VAL A 533 -46.84 6.31 8.80
N THR A 534 -47.95 7.05 8.72
CA THR A 534 -48.88 7.12 9.85
C THR A 534 -49.61 5.78 9.97
N ILE A 535 -49.29 5.03 11.02
CA ILE A 535 -49.99 3.78 11.38
C ILE A 535 -51.06 4.09 12.42
N PRO A 536 -52.28 3.54 12.32
CA PRO A 536 -53.32 3.70 13.33
C PRO A 536 -52.84 3.27 14.72
N LYS A 537 -53.24 4.00 15.76
CA LYS A 537 -52.92 3.68 17.17
C LYS A 537 -53.81 2.56 17.75
N ASP A 538 -54.69 1.99 16.93
CA ASP A 538 -55.56 0.89 17.32
C ASP A 538 -54.76 -0.35 17.72
N LEU A 539 -55.20 -1.03 18.77
CA LEU A 539 -54.68 -2.34 19.14
C LEU A 539 -55.10 -3.38 18.09
N LEU A 540 -54.30 -4.42 17.87
CA LEU A 540 -54.62 -5.47 16.89
C LEU A 540 -56.03 -6.06 17.08
N HIS A 541 -56.43 -6.29 18.33
CA HIS A 541 -57.77 -6.79 18.64
C HIS A 541 -58.88 -5.75 18.41
N ALA A 542 -58.59 -4.45 18.47
CA ALA A 542 -59.56 -3.40 18.16
C ALA A 542 -59.94 -3.43 16.67
N LEU A 543 -58.96 -3.69 15.79
CA LEU A 543 -59.18 -3.92 14.36
C LEU A 543 -60.05 -5.16 14.13
N PHE A 544 -59.81 -6.25 14.87
CA PHE A 544 -60.66 -7.44 14.86
C PHE A 544 -62.10 -7.12 15.26
N TRP A 545 -62.32 -6.43 16.38
CA TRP A 545 -63.65 -6.07 16.85
C TRP A 545 -64.39 -5.11 15.92
N LYS A 546 -63.67 -4.22 15.22
CA LYS A 546 -64.23 -3.40 14.15
C LYS A 546 -64.80 -4.27 13.03
N GLN A 547 -64.07 -5.31 12.63
CA GLN A 547 -64.52 -6.27 11.63
C GLN A 547 -65.69 -7.13 12.11
N VAL A 548 -65.72 -7.55 13.38
CA VAL A 548 -66.88 -8.25 13.98
C VAL A 548 -68.15 -7.41 13.87
N ARG A 549 -68.07 -6.10 14.12
CA ARG A 549 -69.21 -5.18 14.00
C ARG A 549 -69.62 -4.91 12.55
N GLN A 550 -68.64 -4.73 11.66
CA GLN A 550 -68.90 -4.35 10.27
C GLN A 550 -69.34 -5.53 9.40
N ASN A 551 -68.81 -6.73 9.65
CA ASN A 551 -68.95 -7.90 8.79
C ASN A 551 -69.25 -9.19 9.59
N PRO A 552 -70.30 -9.22 10.43
CA PRO A 552 -70.51 -10.28 11.41
C PRO A 552 -70.70 -11.69 10.81
N GLN A 553 -71.36 -11.79 9.65
CA GLN A 553 -71.67 -13.06 8.99
C GLN A 553 -70.59 -13.52 8.01
N GLN A 554 -69.53 -12.73 7.78
CA GLN A 554 -68.42 -13.12 6.93
C GLN A 554 -67.56 -14.17 7.63
N ILE A 555 -67.03 -15.12 6.86
CA ILE A 555 -66.16 -16.17 7.37
C ILE A 555 -64.80 -15.57 7.77
N ALA A 556 -64.39 -15.78 9.02
CA ALA A 556 -63.13 -15.30 9.58
C ALA A 556 -62.06 -16.40 9.66
N VAL A 557 -62.49 -17.66 9.91
CA VAL A 557 -61.59 -18.82 10.04
C VAL A 557 -62.17 -19.99 9.29
N ILE A 558 -61.32 -20.67 8.52
CA ILE A 558 -61.66 -21.89 7.78
C ILE A 558 -60.69 -22.98 8.22
N ALA A 559 -61.25 -24.10 8.68
CA ALA A 559 -60.55 -25.33 8.97
C ALA A 559 -61.17 -26.49 8.15
N PRO A 560 -60.50 -27.65 8.02
CA PRO A 560 -61.02 -28.75 7.19
C PRO A 560 -62.43 -29.23 7.55
N ALA A 561 -62.79 -29.21 8.84
CA ALA A 561 -64.05 -29.74 9.34
C ALA A 561 -65.06 -28.68 9.80
N TRP A 562 -64.66 -27.40 9.86
CA TRP A 562 -65.51 -26.34 10.42
C TRP A 562 -65.09 -24.96 9.91
N GLN A 563 -66.02 -24.02 10.00
CA GLN A 563 -65.79 -22.61 9.69
C GLN A 563 -66.38 -21.76 10.81
N LEU A 564 -65.79 -20.59 11.05
CA LEU A 564 -66.31 -19.59 11.97
C LEU A 564 -66.50 -18.27 11.26
N THR A 565 -67.70 -17.71 11.40
CA THR A 565 -67.96 -16.30 11.07
C THR A 565 -67.25 -15.37 12.06
N TYR A 566 -67.06 -14.10 11.71
CA TYR A 566 -66.52 -13.10 12.63
C TYR A 566 -67.34 -13.01 13.93
N ALA A 567 -68.67 -13.09 13.86
CA ALA A 567 -69.52 -13.10 15.06
C ALA A 567 -69.24 -14.33 15.95
N GLN A 568 -69.21 -15.53 15.37
CA GLN A 568 -68.94 -16.77 16.13
C GLN A 568 -67.54 -16.80 16.74
N LEU A 569 -66.55 -16.27 16.03
CA LEU A 569 -65.19 -16.13 16.56
C LEU A 569 -65.15 -15.10 17.69
N GLY A 570 -65.81 -13.96 17.54
CA GLY A 570 -65.93 -12.93 18.57
C GLY A 570 -66.52 -13.48 19.88
N ASP A 571 -67.58 -14.26 19.81
CA ASP A 571 -68.20 -14.87 21.00
C ASP A 571 -67.27 -15.87 21.70
N ARG A 572 -66.45 -16.62 20.95
CA ARG A 572 -65.46 -17.53 21.52
C ARG A 572 -64.29 -16.77 22.17
N VAL A 573 -63.78 -15.75 21.49
CA VAL A 573 -62.69 -14.90 22.00
C VAL A 573 -63.12 -14.17 23.27
N SER A 574 -64.34 -13.63 23.34
CA SER A 574 -64.86 -12.95 24.53
C SER A 574 -64.89 -13.87 25.75
N ARG A 575 -65.47 -15.08 25.58
CA ARG A 575 -65.53 -16.08 26.66
C ARG A 575 -64.15 -16.50 27.15
N LEU A 576 -63.20 -16.67 26.23
CA LEU A 576 -61.83 -17.02 26.61
C LEU A 576 -61.12 -15.85 27.30
N ALA A 577 -61.33 -14.61 26.84
CA ALA A 577 -60.74 -13.43 27.46
C ALA A 577 -61.23 -13.25 28.91
N ASP A 578 -62.52 -13.42 29.17
CA ASP A 578 -63.09 -13.36 30.52
C ASP A 578 -62.49 -14.43 31.43
N LEU A 579 -62.36 -15.67 30.92
CA LEU A 579 -61.75 -16.77 31.66
C LEU A 579 -60.28 -16.46 32.00
N LEU A 580 -59.51 -15.92 31.06
CA LEU A 580 -58.11 -15.56 31.28
C LEU A 580 -57.98 -14.45 32.32
N GLN A 581 -58.84 -13.43 32.27
CA GLN A 581 -58.86 -12.35 33.28
C GLN A 581 -59.16 -12.89 34.68
N GLN A 582 -60.15 -13.78 34.81
CA GLN A 582 -60.46 -14.46 36.09
C GLN A 582 -59.28 -15.30 36.62
N ARG A 583 -58.43 -15.82 35.72
CA ARG A 583 -57.21 -16.58 36.08
C ARG A 583 -55.98 -15.69 36.27
N GLY A 584 -56.15 -14.36 36.33
CA GLY A 584 -55.09 -13.41 36.64
C GLY A 584 -54.32 -12.87 35.42
N ALA A 585 -54.86 -13.04 34.21
CA ALA A 585 -54.29 -12.37 33.04
C ALA A 585 -54.37 -10.85 33.19
N SER A 586 -53.26 -10.18 32.90
CA SER A 586 -53.10 -8.74 33.01
C SER A 586 -52.08 -8.25 31.97
N PRO A 587 -52.04 -6.94 31.64
CA PRO A 587 -51.01 -6.38 30.76
C PRO A 587 -49.60 -6.78 31.22
N ASN A 588 -48.72 -7.08 30.27
CA ASN A 588 -47.35 -7.55 30.51
C ASN A 588 -47.22 -8.91 31.24
N ARG A 589 -48.32 -9.68 31.38
CA ARG A 589 -48.28 -11.06 31.88
C ARG A 589 -48.08 -12.04 30.73
N LEU A 590 -47.07 -12.90 30.84
CA LEU A 590 -46.86 -13.99 29.88
C LEU A 590 -47.94 -15.06 30.04
N ILE A 591 -48.56 -15.43 28.91
CA ILE A 591 -49.52 -16.54 28.81
C ILE A 591 -48.98 -17.51 27.77
N ALA A 592 -48.64 -18.73 28.19
CA ALA A 592 -48.22 -19.77 27.27
C ALA A 592 -49.42 -20.34 26.51
N VAL A 593 -49.32 -20.41 25.18
CA VAL A 593 -50.34 -21.03 24.31
C VAL A 593 -49.77 -22.36 23.81
N MET A 594 -50.35 -23.47 24.26
CA MET A 594 -50.00 -24.82 23.83
C MET A 594 -51.25 -25.45 23.20
N MET A 595 -51.31 -25.44 21.88
CA MET A 595 -52.43 -25.98 21.12
C MET A 595 -51.97 -26.56 19.79
N GLU A 596 -52.72 -27.52 19.25
CA GLU A 596 -52.55 -28.00 17.88
C GLU A 596 -53.15 -26.99 16.88
N LYS A 597 -52.61 -26.96 15.65
CA LYS A 597 -52.99 -25.98 14.61
C LYS A 597 -54.47 -26.01 14.25
N ASP A 598 -55.10 -27.17 14.36
CA ASP A 598 -56.47 -27.41 13.89
C ASP A 598 -57.53 -27.07 14.96
N GLY A 599 -57.11 -26.66 16.16
CA GLY A 599 -58.00 -26.23 17.24
C GLY A 599 -58.94 -27.31 17.79
N ASN A 600 -58.78 -28.57 17.37
CA ASN A 600 -59.57 -29.70 17.84
C ASN A 600 -58.92 -30.33 19.08
N ARG A 601 -59.31 -29.84 20.27
CA ARG A 601 -59.55 -30.68 21.45
C ARG A 601 -60.70 -30.11 22.27
#